data_AF-A0A1Y1ZWK3-F1
#
_entry.id   AF-A0A1Y1ZWK3-F1
#
_cell.length_a   1.000
_cell.length_b   1.000
_cell.length_c   1.000
_cell.angle_alpha   90.00
_cell.angle_beta   90.00
_cell.angle_gamma   90.00
#
_symmetry.space_group_name_H-M   'P 1'
#
loop_
_entity.id
_entity.type
_entity.pdbx_description
1 polymer ?
#
loop_
_entity_poly.entity_id
_entity_poly.type
_entity_poly.pdbx_seq_one_letter_code
_entity_poly.pdbx_strand_id
1 'polypeptide(L)'
;MITNLSYKVAILAFFSSIPYTLGETVVLANCQGNSGKWSEIAYYSGGPTGNPNAIVVVPGTSGGTVWWEGRSVSATFTDGNVFTSHIRGDSSIPEGGYAGPGENLYQGFNCFHHWVPNLYQSPQGGSCGQIYYCNHDAPHDGLRIDFDVWKETVDLVGDFNPYDVYGKVWDRYRTPFFDNSAVQLTDLCSISFEGHGAADNVNGNMAKTLQEIVGKRDEAAKKATSSICTKYRPIEHGQKECIEWGTRTVTTMPKTIKIDAVNIPNNGGAPGEAGYLTTTITCIDPNGVDCNLCKGLSGALGLFGLVGEAAAIWGFAGIVTSAVCASQGC
;
A
#
# COMPACT_ATOMS: atom_id res chain seq x y z
N MET A 1 -18.65 16.85 -21.66
CA MET A 1 -18.00 15.60 -22.13
C MET A 1 -16.66 15.53 -21.42
N ILE A 2 -16.59 14.81 -20.29
CA ILE A 2 -15.38 14.71 -19.46
C ILE A 2 -14.46 13.68 -20.12
N THR A 3 -13.45 14.13 -20.85
CA THR A 3 -12.41 13.24 -21.39
C THR A 3 -11.44 12.90 -20.24
N ASN A 4 -11.57 11.71 -19.65
CA ASN A 4 -10.59 11.18 -18.70
C ASN A 4 -9.25 11.00 -19.43
N LEU A 5 -8.18 11.62 -18.94
CA LEU A 5 -6.81 11.18 -19.28
C LEU A 5 -6.58 10.01 -18.33
N SER A 6 -6.70 8.79 -18.82
CA SER A 6 -6.15 7.61 -18.14
C SER A 6 -4.70 7.51 -18.59
N TYR A 7 -3.78 7.89 -17.71
CA TYR A 7 -2.37 7.56 -17.89
C TYR A 7 -2.16 6.15 -17.37
N LYS A 8 -2.33 5.15 -18.23
CA LYS A 8 -1.93 3.78 -17.90
C LYS A 8 -0.42 3.69 -17.95
N VAL A 9 0.23 3.92 -16.81
CA VAL A 9 1.65 3.63 -16.65
C VAL A 9 1.75 2.31 -15.91
N ALA A 10 2.07 1.23 -16.62
CA ALA A 10 2.42 -0.02 -15.99
C ALA A 10 3.78 0.14 -15.32
N ILE A 11 3.81 0.21 -13.99
CA ILE A 11 5.05 0.05 -13.23
C ILE A 11 5.14 -1.43 -12.89
N LEU A 12 6.10 -2.13 -13.52
CA LEU A 12 6.52 -3.45 -13.06
C LEU A 12 7.28 -3.25 -11.74
N ALA A 13 6.54 -3.19 -10.66
CA ALA A 13 7.03 -3.08 -9.31
C ALA A 13 7.37 -4.49 -8.81
N PHE A 14 8.60 -4.94 -9.01
CA PHE A 14 9.10 -6.19 -8.44
C PHE A 14 9.43 -5.97 -6.96
N PHE A 15 8.46 -6.24 -6.07
CA PHE A 15 8.68 -6.21 -4.63
C PHE A 15 7.98 -7.41 -3.97
N SER A 16 8.76 -8.34 -3.39
CA SER A 16 8.20 -9.31 -2.45
C SER A 16 7.88 -8.58 -1.14
N SER A 17 6.76 -8.88 -0.51
CA SER A 17 6.79 -9.91 0.52
C SER A 17 5.45 -10.60 0.67
N ILE A 18 5.11 -11.55 -0.22
CA ILE A 18 3.84 -12.30 -0.24
C ILE A 18 3.48 -12.80 1.18
N PRO A 19 2.30 -12.46 1.76
CA PRO A 19 1.89 -13.00 3.03
C PRO A 19 1.63 -14.47 2.85
N TYR A 20 2.15 -15.20 3.82
CA TYR A 20 1.94 -16.61 3.96
C TYR A 20 0.45 -16.90 4.10
N THR A 21 -0.11 -17.60 3.13
CA THR A 21 -1.35 -18.35 3.34
C THR A 21 -1.12 -19.31 4.51
N LEU A 22 -2.10 -19.42 5.41
CA LEU A 22 -2.13 -20.41 6.49
C LEU A 22 -2.24 -21.81 5.88
N GLY A 23 -1.11 -22.34 5.43
CA GLY A 23 -0.99 -23.61 4.74
C GLY A 23 0.43 -24.16 4.81
N GLU A 24 0.56 -25.42 4.44
CA GLU A 24 1.82 -26.14 4.36
C GLU A 24 2.84 -25.40 3.50
N THR A 25 4.04 -25.20 4.04
CA THR A 25 5.15 -24.52 3.33
C THR A 25 6.41 -25.37 3.40
N VAL A 26 7.09 -25.49 2.26
CA VAL A 26 8.41 -26.09 2.16
C VAL A 26 9.43 -25.04 1.75
N VAL A 27 10.46 -24.86 2.54
CA VAL A 27 11.55 -23.91 2.30
C VAL A 27 12.75 -24.64 1.72
N LEU A 28 13.28 -24.10 0.62
CA LEU A 28 14.57 -24.49 0.05
C LEU A 28 15.63 -23.52 0.59
N ALA A 29 16.48 -24.01 1.49
CA ALA A 29 17.39 -23.18 2.26
C ALA A 29 18.87 -23.46 1.99
N ASN A 30 19.68 -22.42 2.11
CA ASN A 30 21.13 -22.51 2.15
C ASN A 30 21.61 -22.13 3.54
N CYS A 31 22.49 -22.96 4.10
CA CYS A 31 22.93 -22.87 5.48
C CYS A 31 24.44 -22.62 5.58
N GLN A 32 24.82 -21.93 6.65
CA GLN A 32 26.22 -21.68 6.99
C GLN A 32 26.44 -21.83 8.49
N GLY A 33 27.42 -22.67 8.85
CA GLY A 33 27.86 -22.89 10.22
C GLY A 33 29.36 -23.13 10.31
N ASN A 34 29.85 -23.45 11.51
CA ASN A 34 31.28 -23.68 11.75
C ASN A 34 31.82 -24.90 10.98
N SER A 35 30.95 -25.87 10.68
CA SER A 35 31.24 -27.08 9.90
C SER A 35 31.26 -26.85 8.38
N GLY A 36 30.93 -25.65 7.91
CA GLY A 36 30.93 -25.28 6.49
C GLY A 36 29.58 -24.78 5.99
N LYS A 37 29.35 -24.95 4.69
CA LYS A 37 28.08 -24.62 4.01
C LYS A 37 27.37 -25.91 3.59
N TRP A 38 26.05 -25.87 3.57
CA TRP A 38 25.19 -26.96 3.08
C TRP A 38 23.82 -26.41 2.67
N SER A 39 22.94 -27.26 2.16
CA SER A 39 21.55 -26.90 1.85
C SER A 39 20.57 -27.83 2.53
N GLU A 40 19.41 -27.29 2.89
CA GLU A 40 18.34 -28.00 3.58
C GLU A 40 17.00 -27.80 2.87
N ILE A 41 16.12 -28.79 3.01
CA ILE A 41 14.70 -28.65 2.73
C ILE A 41 13.99 -28.65 4.09
N ALA A 42 13.29 -27.57 4.40
CA ALA A 42 12.66 -27.33 5.68
C ALA A 42 11.14 -27.27 5.53
N TYR A 43 10.43 -28.10 6.30
CA TYR A 43 8.99 -28.22 6.27
C TYR A 43 8.34 -27.43 7.40
N TYR A 44 7.30 -26.67 7.08
CA TYR A 44 6.45 -25.94 8.00
C TYR A 44 5.00 -26.34 7.80
N SER A 45 4.26 -26.62 8.87
CA SER A 45 2.81 -26.87 8.82
C SER A 45 1.98 -25.59 8.61
N GLY A 46 2.66 -24.46 8.36
CA GLY A 46 2.13 -23.12 8.20
C GLY A 46 3.17 -22.24 7.50
N GLY A 47 3.09 -20.93 7.68
CA GLY A 47 4.15 -20.03 7.19
C GLY A 47 5.53 -20.32 7.83
N PRO A 48 6.64 -20.00 7.14
CA PRO A 48 8.00 -20.20 7.59
C PRO A 48 8.36 -19.13 8.64
N THR A 49 7.77 -19.25 9.82
CA THR A 49 8.07 -18.40 10.97
C THR A 49 8.63 -19.25 12.11
N GLY A 50 9.80 -18.88 12.61
CA GLY A 50 10.49 -19.65 13.65
C GLY A 50 11.09 -20.96 13.11
N ASN A 51 11.09 -21.98 13.96
CA ASN A 51 11.72 -23.26 13.64
C ASN A 51 10.80 -24.14 12.78
N PRO A 52 11.36 -24.82 11.77
CA PRO A 52 10.62 -25.79 10.96
C PRO A 52 10.15 -27.00 11.77
N ASN A 53 9.02 -27.59 11.36
CA ASN A 53 8.48 -28.82 11.93
C ASN A 53 9.35 -30.04 11.58
N ALA A 54 9.95 -30.05 10.39
CA ALA A 54 10.90 -31.07 9.97
C ALA A 54 11.96 -30.47 9.04
N ILE A 55 13.14 -31.08 9.02
CA ILE A 55 14.23 -30.67 8.12
C ILE A 55 14.92 -31.90 7.56
N VAL A 56 15.51 -31.72 6.38
CA VAL A 56 16.42 -32.70 5.79
C VAL A 56 17.55 -31.98 5.07
N VAL A 57 18.77 -32.45 5.27
CA VAL A 57 19.94 -31.97 4.51
C VAL A 57 19.91 -32.55 3.10
N VAL A 58 20.07 -31.69 2.10
CA VAL A 58 20.18 -32.12 0.71
C VAL A 58 21.45 -32.95 0.53
N PRO A 59 21.36 -34.18 0.00
CA PRO A 59 22.53 -35.05 -0.18
C PRO A 59 23.65 -34.39 -0.99
N GLY A 60 24.92 -34.64 -0.61
CA GLY A 60 26.09 -34.17 -1.34
C GLY A 60 26.45 -32.69 -1.16
N THR A 61 25.78 -31.99 -0.22
CA THR A 61 26.05 -30.56 0.07
C THR A 61 27.00 -30.34 1.24
N SER A 62 27.70 -31.35 1.74
CA SER A 62 28.68 -31.14 2.81
C SER A 62 29.88 -30.34 2.27
N GLY A 63 30.03 -29.09 2.71
CA GLY A 63 31.09 -28.18 2.28
C GLY A 63 30.70 -27.21 1.15
N GLY A 64 29.43 -27.18 0.72
CA GLY A 64 28.94 -26.27 -0.31
C GLY A 64 27.41 -26.20 -0.36
N THR A 65 26.85 -25.20 -1.02
CA THR A 65 25.38 -25.13 -1.22
C THR A 65 24.98 -25.80 -2.53
N VAL A 66 23.75 -26.33 -2.58
CA VAL A 66 23.14 -26.76 -3.82
C VAL A 66 22.86 -25.53 -4.69
N TRP A 67 23.16 -25.65 -5.98
CA TRP A 67 22.57 -24.78 -7.00
C TRP A 67 21.15 -25.29 -7.26
N TRP A 68 20.13 -24.49 -6.96
CA TRP A 68 18.73 -24.90 -6.99
C TRP A 68 18.18 -24.87 -8.42
N GLU A 69 18.60 -23.90 -9.21
CA GLU A 69 18.06 -23.54 -10.51
C GLU A 69 18.49 -24.52 -11.62
N GLY A 70 17.58 -24.84 -12.53
CA GLY A 70 17.87 -25.59 -13.76
C GLY A 70 17.99 -27.09 -13.57
N ARG A 71 17.66 -27.62 -12.39
CA ARG A 71 17.64 -29.06 -12.11
C ARG A 71 16.65 -29.41 -11.02
N SER A 72 16.31 -30.71 -10.96
CA SER A 72 15.54 -31.24 -9.84
C SER A 72 16.44 -31.47 -8.64
N VAL A 73 15.98 -31.08 -7.44
CA VAL A 73 16.68 -31.35 -6.18
C VAL A 73 15.72 -32.09 -5.25
N SER A 74 16.15 -33.25 -4.74
CA SER A 74 15.33 -34.08 -3.86
C SER A 74 16.04 -34.38 -2.55
N ALA A 75 15.27 -34.49 -1.48
CA ALA A 75 15.74 -34.99 -0.20
C ALA A 75 14.63 -35.79 0.52
N THR A 76 15.03 -36.76 1.33
CA THR A 76 14.12 -37.69 2.02
C THR A 76 14.07 -37.36 3.51
N PHE A 77 12.92 -36.93 3.99
CA PHE A 77 12.66 -36.71 5.41
C PHE A 77 12.73 -38.01 6.21
N THR A 78 12.82 -37.89 7.53
CA THR A 78 12.97 -39.03 8.45
C THR A 78 11.77 -39.98 8.45
N ASP A 79 10.59 -39.51 8.02
CA ASP A 79 9.37 -40.30 7.85
C ASP A 79 9.31 -41.06 6.51
N GLY A 80 10.33 -40.91 5.66
CA GLY A 80 10.41 -41.53 4.33
C GLY A 80 9.79 -40.69 3.21
N ASN A 81 9.17 -39.55 3.52
CA ASN A 81 8.64 -38.67 2.50
C ASN A 81 9.77 -37.99 1.72
N VAL A 82 9.66 -38.01 0.40
CA VAL A 82 10.61 -37.32 -0.49
C VAL A 82 9.96 -36.05 -0.96
N PHE A 83 10.63 -34.91 -0.77
CA PHE A 83 10.28 -33.68 -1.46
C PHE A 83 11.25 -33.47 -2.62
N THR A 84 10.71 -33.14 -3.80
CA THR A 84 11.47 -32.81 -5.00
C THR A 84 11.07 -31.42 -5.47
N SER A 85 12.05 -30.53 -5.63
CA SER A 85 11.85 -29.23 -6.27
C SER A 85 12.31 -29.26 -7.72
N HIS A 86 11.66 -28.48 -8.58
CA HIS A 86 11.99 -28.30 -9.99
C HIS A 86 12.14 -26.80 -10.29
N ILE A 87 13.15 -26.16 -9.70
CA ILE A 87 13.40 -24.74 -9.91
C ILE A 87 13.91 -24.54 -11.35
N ARG A 88 13.27 -23.64 -12.08
CA ARG A 88 13.61 -23.31 -13.48
C ARG A 88 15.04 -22.75 -13.55
N GLY A 89 15.72 -22.99 -14.66
CA GLY A 89 17.10 -22.52 -14.89
C GLY A 89 17.22 -21.04 -15.24
N ASP A 90 16.18 -20.25 -14.97
CA ASP A 90 16.19 -18.82 -15.24
C ASP A 90 16.90 -18.11 -14.08
N SER A 91 18.06 -17.50 -14.35
CA SER A 91 18.84 -16.77 -13.34
C SER A 91 18.19 -15.44 -12.94
N SER A 92 17.05 -15.07 -13.52
CA SER A 92 16.40 -13.77 -13.36
C SER A 92 15.00 -13.84 -12.74
N ILE A 93 14.66 -14.92 -12.02
CA ILE A 93 13.38 -15.03 -11.31
C ILE A 93 13.30 -13.87 -10.31
N PRO A 94 12.35 -12.93 -10.49
CA PRO A 94 12.25 -11.79 -9.59
C PRO A 94 11.82 -12.27 -8.20
N GLU A 95 12.13 -11.45 -7.22
CA GLU A 95 11.71 -11.63 -5.84
C GLU A 95 10.16 -11.70 -5.76
N GLY A 96 9.62 -12.81 -5.25
CA GLY A 96 8.19 -13.19 -5.26
C GLY A 96 7.71 -13.91 -6.54
N GLY A 97 8.55 -14.06 -7.56
CA GLY A 97 8.19 -14.70 -8.82
C GLY A 97 8.15 -16.23 -8.72
N TYR A 98 7.24 -16.85 -9.48
CA TYR A 98 7.16 -18.30 -9.59
C TYR A 98 8.43 -18.89 -10.19
N ALA A 99 9.09 -19.72 -9.39
CA ALA A 99 10.37 -20.33 -9.66
C ALA A 99 10.25 -21.72 -10.29
N GLY A 100 9.14 -22.42 -10.09
CA GLY A 100 8.89 -23.75 -10.62
C GLY A 100 8.03 -24.60 -9.67
N PRO A 101 7.67 -25.84 -10.06
CA PRO A 101 6.89 -26.71 -9.18
C PRO A 101 7.78 -27.40 -8.14
N GLY A 102 7.15 -27.83 -7.06
CA GLY A 102 7.69 -28.82 -6.13
C GLY A 102 6.65 -29.92 -5.89
N GLU A 103 7.07 -31.08 -5.41
CA GLU A 103 6.15 -32.18 -5.14
C GLU A 103 6.66 -33.07 -4.01
N ASN A 104 5.72 -33.68 -3.30
CA ASN A 104 5.98 -34.83 -2.43
C ASN A 104 5.06 -36.00 -2.81
N LEU A 105 5.05 -37.06 -2.01
CA LEU A 105 4.21 -38.25 -2.25
C LEU A 105 2.70 -37.99 -2.22
N TYR A 106 2.26 -36.87 -1.65
CA TYR A 106 0.84 -36.59 -1.40
C TYR A 106 0.28 -35.49 -2.32
N GLN A 107 1.07 -34.46 -2.62
CA GLN A 107 0.59 -33.27 -3.30
C GLN A 107 1.69 -32.45 -3.99
N GLY A 108 1.25 -31.58 -4.90
CA GLY A 108 2.09 -30.61 -5.60
C GLY A 108 2.13 -29.25 -4.91
N PHE A 109 3.22 -28.54 -5.14
CA PHE A 109 3.54 -27.21 -4.63
C PHE A 109 3.98 -26.32 -5.78
N ASN A 110 3.85 -25.02 -5.56
CA ASN A 110 4.40 -23.98 -6.40
C ASN A 110 5.49 -23.26 -5.61
N CYS A 111 6.70 -23.27 -6.13
CA CYS A 111 7.86 -22.64 -5.52
C CYS A 111 8.03 -21.23 -6.06
N PHE A 112 8.37 -20.30 -5.18
CA PHE A 112 8.56 -18.88 -5.47
C PHE A 112 9.89 -18.42 -4.90
N HIS A 113 10.57 -17.53 -5.62
CA HIS A 113 11.81 -16.93 -5.15
C HIS A 113 11.53 -15.97 -4.01
N HIS A 114 12.15 -16.16 -2.85
CA HIS A 114 12.03 -15.23 -1.74
C HIS A 114 13.23 -15.37 -0.81
N TRP A 115 14.12 -14.39 -0.82
CA TRP A 115 15.32 -14.43 0.01
C TRP A 115 15.04 -13.93 1.44
N VAL A 116 15.21 -14.82 2.42
CA VAL A 116 15.15 -14.46 3.86
C VAL A 116 16.41 -14.96 4.56
N PRO A 117 17.35 -14.07 4.95
CA PRO A 117 18.56 -14.49 5.65
C PRO A 117 18.24 -14.90 7.09
N ASN A 118 18.99 -15.87 7.62
CA ASN A 118 18.91 -16.30 9.02
C ASN A 118 17.49 -16.68 9.49
N LEU A 119 16.73 -17.35 8.64
CA LEU A 119 15.35 -17.74 8.88
C LEU A 119 15.23 -18.67 10.12
N TYR A 120 16.11 -19.67 10.22
CA TYR A 120 16.12 -20.60 11.35
C TYR A 120 17.54 -21.10 11.67
N GLN A 121 17.71 -21.67 12.86
CA GLN A 121 18.94 -22.34 13.27
C GLN A 121 18.82 -23.84 12.99
N SER A 122 19.73 -24.38 12.19
CA SER A 122 19.79 -25.81 11.94
C SER A 122 20.34 -26.55 13.18
N PRO A 123 19.78 -27.72 13.54
CA PRO A 123 20.35 -28.65 14.51
C PRO A 123 21.81 -29.04 14.21
N GLN A 124 22.30 -28.85 12.99
CA GLN A 124 23.71 -29.06 12.62
C GLN A 124 24.64 -27.91 13.04
N GLY A 125 24.13 -26.86 13.69
CA GLY A 125 24.92 -25.78 14.28
C GLY A 125 25.25 -24.64 13.31
N GLY A 126 24.28 -24.24 12.48
CA GLY A 126 24.43 -23.07 11.60
C GLY A 126 23.12 -22.36 11.31
N SER A 127 23.25 -21.17 10.72
CA SER A 127 22.13 -20.33 10.33
C SER A 127 21.72 -20.62 8.89
N CYS A 128 20.43 -20.83 8.67
CA CYS A 128 19.87 -21.16 7.36
C CYS A 128 19.05 -19.98 6.83
N GLY A 129 19.32 -19.57 5.59
CA GLY A 129 18.53 -18.60 4.86
C GLY A 129 17.66 -19.28 3.81
N GLN A 130 16.41 -18.83 3.69
CA GLN A 130 15.50 -19.25 2.63
C GLN A 130 15.93 -18.64 1.30
N ILE A 131 16.00 -19.48 0.25
CA ILE A 131 16.19 -19.04 -1.14
C ILE A 131 14.83 -19.06 -1.86
N TYR A 132 14.09 -20.16 -1.68
CA TYR A 132 12.75 -20.35 -2.22
C TYR A 132 11.83 -20.86 -1.12
N TYR A 133 10.55 -20.56 -1.24
CA TYR A 133 9.49 -21.25 -0.51
C TYR A 133 8.51 -21.86 -1.50
N CYS A 134 7.91 -22.98 -1.13
CA CYS A 134 6.95 -23.71 -1.93
C CYS A 134 5.68 -23.91 -1.11
N ASN A 135 4.54 -23.52 -1.67
CA ASN A 135 3.23 -23.66 -1.02
C ASN A 135 2.16 -24.04 -2.06
N HIS A 136 0.88 -23.98 -1.67
CA HIS A 136 -0.24 -24.33 -2.56
C HIS A 136 -0.84 -23.13 -3.31
N ASP A 137 -0.20 -21.96 -3.27
CA ASP A 137 -0.69 -20.80 -4.01
C ASP A 137 -0.56 -21.04 -5.51
N ALA A 138 -1.50 -20.53 -6.31
CA ALA A 138 -1.44 -20.68 -7.76
C ALA A 138 -0.17 -20.03 -8.35
N PRO A 139 0.44 -20.60 -9.41
CA PRO A 139 1.61 -20.00 -10.05
C PRO A 139 1.33 -18.57 -10.53
N HIS A 140 2.19 -17.64 -10.14
CA HIS A 140 2.18 -16.26 -10.61
C HIS A 140 3.61 -15.74 -10.76
N ASP A 141 3.94 -15.21 -11.94
CA ASP A 141 5.28 -14.70 -12.28
C ASP A 141 5.48 -13.26 -11.75
N GLY A 142 4.44 -12.66 -11.16
CA GLY A 142 4.55 -11.40 -10.44
C GLY A 142 3.21 -10.70 -10.20
N LEU A 143 3.30 -9.68 -9.36
CA LEU A 143 2.25 -8.70 -9.12
C LEU A 143 2.46 -7.52 -10.09
N ARG A 144 1.48 -7.24 -10.94
CA ARG A 144 1.45 -5.97 -11.70
C ARG A 144 0.65 -4.95 -10.91
N ILE A 145 1.19 -3.76 -10.75
CA ILE A 145 0.45 -2.63 -10.20
C ILE A 145 0.11 -1.68 -11.34
N ASP A 146 -1.18 -1.59 -11.64
CA ASP A 146 -1.76 -0.60 -12.53
C ASP A 146 -2.31 0.55 -11.68
N PHE A 147 -2.34 1.78 -12.20
CA PHE A 147 -2.97 2.90 -11.50
C PHE A 147 -3.58 3.91 -12.47
N ASP A 148 -4.59 4.60 -11.99
CA ASP A 148 -5.31 5.66 -12.68
C ASP A 148 -5.39 6.90 -11.77
N VAL A 149 -4.78 8.01 -12.21
CA VAL A 149 -4.89 9.32 -11.57
C VAL A 149 -5.97 10.11 -12.29
N TRP A 150 -7.03 10.50 -11.58
CA TRP A 150 -8.14 11.22 -12.19
C TRP A 150 -7.80 12.70 -12.35
N LYS A 151 -8.38 13.35 -13.37
CA LYS A 151 -8.12 14.78 -13.68
C LYS A 151 -8.68 15.75 -12.64
N GLU A 152 -9.69 15.33 -11.87
CA GLU A 152 -10.27 16.18 -10.84
C GLU A 152 -9.22 16.45 -9.77
N THR A 153 -9.01 17.72 -9.43
CA THR A 153 -8.07 18.14 -8.38
C THR A 153 -8.80 18.86 -7.27
N VAL A 154 -8.15 18.87 -6.10
CA VAL A 154 -8.55 19.64 -4.93
C VAL A 154 -7.42 20.57 -4.54
N ASP A 155 -7.76 21.79 -4.13
CA ASP A 155 -6.82 22.79 -3.66
C ASP A 155 -6.85 22.86 -2.14
N LEU A 156 -5.79 22.38 -1.49
CA LEU A 156 -5.64 22.52 -0.04
C LEU A 156 -4.91 23.82 0.29
N VAL A 157 -5.56 24.67 1.09
CA VAL A 157 -4.99 25.95 1.53
C VAL A 157 -4.07 25.71 2.71
N GLY A 158 -2.77 25.94 2.49
CA GLY A 158 -1.73 25.70 3.49
C GLY A 158 -0.49 25.09 2.88
N ASP A 159 0.53 24.90 3.71
CA ASP A 159 1.74 24.18 3.34
C ASP A 159 1.56 22.68 3.57
N PHE A 160 0.80 22.03 2.67
CA PHE A 160 0.61 20.59 2.70
C PHE A 160 1.69 19.90 1.88
N ASN A 161 2.34 18.91 2.47
CA ASN A 161 3.19 17.98 1.74
C ASN A 161 2.32 16.81 1.24
N PRO A 162 2.16 16.62 -0.09
CA PRO A 162 1.37 15.51 -0.64
C PRO A 162 1.83 14.15 -0.13
N TYR A 163 3.15 13.96 0.06
CA TYR A 163 3.69 12.72 0.60
C TYR A 163 3.12 12.38 1.98
N ASP A 164 2.94 13.38 2.84
CA ASP A 164 2.40 13.20 4.20
C ASP A 164 0.88 13.01 4.17
N VAL A 165 0.17 13.69 3.26
CA VAL A 165 -1.29 13.55 3.09
C VAL A 165 -1.65 12.12 2.67
N TYR A 166 -1.05 11.61 1.60
CA TYR A 166 -1.33 10.25 1.13
C TYR A 166 -0.63 9.18 1.96
N GLY A 167 0.43 9.54 2.70
CA GLY A 167 1.09 8.64 3.66
C GLY A 167 0.19 8.18 4.80
N LYS A 168 -0.91 8.88 5.06
CA LYS A 168 -1.98 8.45 5.98
C LYS A 168 -2.60 7.11 5.60
N VAL A 169 -2.39 6.61 4.38
CA VAL A 169 -2.77 5.25 3.98
C VAL A 169 -2.18 4.19 4.92
N TRP A 170 -0.97 4.42 5.46
CA TRP A 170 -0.31 3.49 6.38
C TRP A 170 -0.99 3.44 7.74
N ASP A 171 -1.63 4.53 8.18
CA ASP A 171 -2.43 4.55 9.41
C ASP A 171 -3.76 3.78 9.23
N ARG A 172 -4.21 3.64 7.98
CA ARG A 172 -5.43 2.92 7.59
C ARG A 172 -5.18 1.52 7.09
N TYR A 173 -3.92 1.12 7.02
CA TYR A 173 -3.51 -0.22 6.65
C TYR A 173 -4.02 -1.20 7.71
N ARG A 174 -4.96 -2.06 7.33
CA ARG A 174 -5.29 -3.29 8.05
C ARG A 174 -5.21 -4.46 7.08
N THR A 175 -4.93 -5.62 7.63
CA THR A 175 -4.97 -6.86 6.87
C THR A 175 -6.35 -7.50 7.05
N PRO A 176 -7.08 -7.86 5.98
CA PRO A 176 -6.76 -7.71 4.55
C PRO A 176 -7.40 -6.46 3.88
N PHE A 177 -7.99 -5.54 4.63
CA PHE A 177 -8.74 -4.39 4.11
C PHE A 177 -8.17 -3.04 4.59
N PHE A 178 -8.36 -1.98 3.83
CA PHE A 178 -8.11 -0.63 4.34
C PHE A 178 -9.26 -0.17 5.23
N ASP A 179 -8.93 0.47 6.35
CA ASP A 179 -9.90 1.21 7.16
C ASP A 179 -10.41 2.41 6.35
N ASN A 180 -11.69 2.37 5.98
CA ASN A 180 -12.33 3.38 5.13
C ASN A 180 -12.76 4.64 5.88
N SER A 181 -12.50 4.74 7.19
CA SER A 181 -12.80 5.95 7.94
C SER A 181 -11.96 7.13 7.44
N ALA A 182 -12.64 8.23 7.16
CA ALA A 182 -11.99 9.44 6.67
C ALA A 182 -10.98 9.97 7.69
N VAL A 183 -9.85 10.47 7.20
CA VAL A 183 -8.86 11.22 7.97
C VAL A 183 -9.05 12.70 7.67
N GLN A 184 -9.25 13.51 8.71
CA GLN A 184 -9.36 14.94 8.55
C GLN A 184 -8.01 15.55 8.12
N LEU A 185 -8.01 16.39 7.09
CA LEU A 185 -6.84 17.12 6.59
C LEU A 185 -6.84 18.59 7.03
N THR A 186 -8.00 19.23 6.91
CA THR A 186 -8.32 20.59 7.38
C THR A 186 -9.75 20.58 7.92
N ASP A 187 -10.26 21.69 8.45
CA ASP A 187 -11.67 21.76 8.86
C ASP A 187 -12.68 21.52 7.72
N LEU A 188 -12.25 21.68 6.46
CA LEU A 188 -13.11 21.58 5.29
C LEU A 188 -12.80 20.36 4.41
N CYS A 189 -11.67 19.70 4.60
CA CYS A 189 -11.24 18.60 3.76
C CYS A 189 -10.88 17.35 4.55
N SER A 190 -11.24 16.19 4.03
CA SER A 190 -10.86 14.87 4.54
C SER A 190 -10.43 13.96 3.40
N ILE A 191 -9.65 12.92 3.72
CA ILE A 191 -9.24 11.86 2.80
C ILE A 191 -9.70 10.50 3.29
N SER A 192 -10.26 9.68 2.41
CA SER A 192 -10.61 8.28 2.71
C SER A 192 -9.86 7.32 1.79
N PHE A 193 -9.72 6.08 2.25
CA PHE A 193 -9.03 4.99 1.56
C PHE A 193 -9.99 3.81 1.49
N GLU A 194 -10.32 3.35 0.30
CA GLU A 194 -11.15 2.18 0.09
C GLU A 194 -10.38 1.15 -0.70
N GLY A 195 -10.32 -0.08 -0.21
CA GLY A 195 -9.55 -1.11 -0.90
C GLY A 195 -9.46 -2.41 -0.15
N HIS A 196 -8.93 -3.39 -0.85
CA HIS A 196 -8.55 -4.66 -0.28
C HIS A 196 -7.36 -5.23 -1.04
N GLY A 197 -6.65 -6.13 -0.38
CA GLY A 197 -5.63 -6.95 -0.99
C GLY A 197 -5.98 -8.39 -0.69
N ALA A 198 -5.70 -9.28 -1.64
CA ALA A 198 -5.72 -10.72 -1.41
C ALA A 198 -4.75 -11.13 -0.27
N ALA A 199 -3.88 -10.21 0.13
CA ALA A 199 -2.69 -10.43 0.89
C ALA A 199 -2.15 -9.09 1.48
N ASP A 200 -1.63 -9.09 2.72
CA ASP A 200 -0.93 -7.99 3.42
C ASP A 200 0.01 -7.21 2.51
N ASN A 201 0.85 -7.93 1.77
CA ASN A 201 1.85 -7.31 0.92
C ASN A 201 1.26 -6.58 -0.27
N VAL A 202 0.09 -7.00 -0.75
CA VAL A 202 -0.61 -6.30 -1.81
C VAL A 202 -1.06 -4.95 -1.30
N ASN A 203 -1.64 -4.90 -0.09
CA ASN A 203 -2.00 -3.63 0.55
C ASN A 203 -0.77 -2.74 0.77
N GLY A 204 0.33 -3.30 1.26
CA GLY A 204 1.57 -2.56 1.49
C GLY A 204 2.18 -2.02 0.19
N ASN A 205 2.15 -2.83 -0.88
CA ASN A 205 2.64 -2.44 -2.20
C ASN A 205 1.78 -1.35 -2.83
N MET A 206 0.45 -1.44 -2.70
CA MET A 206 -0.45 -0.38 -3.17
C MET A 206 -0.26 0.92 -2.38
N ALA A 207 -0.14 0.85 -1.06
CA ALA A 207 0.14 2.00 -0.18
C ALA A 207 1.47 2.68 -0.52
N LYS A 208 2.54 1.90 -0.72
CA LYS A 208 3.83 2.40 -1.18
C LYS A 208 3.73 3.04 -2.56
N THR A 209 3.06 2.38 -3.51
CA THR A 209 2.87 2.90 -4.87
C THR A 209 2.13 4.23 -4.85
N LEU A 210 1.09 4.35 -4.02
CA LEU A 210 0.36 5.61 -3.82
C LEU A 210 1.31 6.75 -3.39
N GLN A 211 2.13 6.52 -2.36
CA GLN A 211 3.12 7.50 -1.91
C GLN A 211 4.14 7.86 -3.00
N GLU A 212 4.60 6.88 -3.79
CA GLU A 212 5.53 7.14 -4.87
C GLU A 212 4.92 7.95 -6.02
N ILE A 213 3.65 7.68 -6.37
CA ILE A 213 2.91 8.45 -7.38
C ILE A 213 2.88 9.93 -6.99
N VAL A 214 2.56 10.24 -5.74
CA VAL A 214 2.40 11.65 -5.30
C VAL A 214 3.71 12.31 -4.90
N GLY A 215 4.70 11.54 -4.45
CA GLY A 215 5.99 12.07 -3.98
C GLY A 215 7.02 12.27 -5.08
N LYS A 216 6.94 11.51 -6.18
CA LYS A 216 7.94 11.57 -7.27
C LYS A 216 7.41 12.21 -8.55
N ARG A 217 6.11 12.44 -8.68
CA ARG A 217 5.52 13.04 -9.89
C ARG A 217 5.03 14.44 -9.59
N ASP A 218 5.79 15.43 -10.04
CA ASP A 218 5.41 16.86 -10.02
C ASP A 218 4.07 17.13 -10.74
N GLU A 219 3.64 16.20 -11.61
CA GLU A 219 2.36 16.26 -12.30
C GLU A 219 1.18 15.86 -11.42
N ALA A 220 1.39 15.01 -10.41
CA ALA A 220 0.33 14.53 -9.53
C ALA A 220 -0.04 15.63 -8.53
N ALA A 221 0.94 16.29 -7.91
CA ALA A 221 0.68 17.34 -6.95
C ALA A 221 1.53 18.58 -7.22
N LYS A 222 0.89 19.75 -7.19
CA LYS A 222 1.54 21.04 -7.46
C LYS A 222 1.38 21.96 -6.27
N LYS A 223 2.49 22.55 -5.84
CA LYS A 223 2.50 23.58 -4.80
C LYS A 223 2.67 24.94 -5.47
N ALA A 224 1.75 25.86 -5.19
CA ALA A 224 1.80 27.23 -5.66
C ALA A 224 1.69 28.20 -4.48
N THR A 225 2.54 29.23 -4.46
CA THR A 225 2.45 30.31 -3.48
C THR A 225 2.06 31.59 -4.22
N SER A 226 0.96 32.21 -3.83
CA SER A 226 0.48 33.47 -4.39
C SER A 226 0.44 34.56 -3.32
N SER A 227 0.67 35.81 -3.73
CA SER A 227 0.46 36.96 -2.86
C SER A 227 -1.03 37.27 -2.79
N ILE A 228 -1.58 37.35 -1.59
CA ILE A 228 -2.97 37.73 -1.35
C ILE A 228 -3.00 39.02 -0.55
N CYS A 229 -3.99 39.87 -0.80
CA CYS A 229 -4.18 41.04 0.03
C CYS A 229 -4.86 40.65 1.35
N THR A 230 -4.21 40.90 2.48
CA THR A 230 -4.74 40.61 3.82
C THR A 230 -5.47 41.80 4.41
N LYS A 231 -5.12 43.01 4.00
CA LYS A 231 -5.73 44.25 4.49
C LYS A 231 -5.98 45.26 3.39
N TYR A 232 -7.20 45.75 3.34
CA TYR A 232 -7.63 46.78 2.40
C TYR A 232 -7.83 48.11 3.11
N ARG A 233 -7.48 49.22 2.45
CA ARG A 233 -7.97 50.55 2.79
C ARG A 233 -9.03 51.00 1.77
N PRO A 234 -10.11 51.66 2.22
CA PRO A 234 -11.02 52.31 1.29
C PRO A 234 -10.32 53.47 0.59
N ILE A 235 -10.60 53.64 -0.70
CA ILE A 235 -10.21 54.81 -1.50
C ILE A 235 -11.47 55.45 -2.10
N GLU A 236 -11.33 56.62 -2.72
CA GLU A 236 -12.47 57.36 -3.31
C GLU A 236 -13.26 56.49 -4.30
N HIS A 237 -14.56 56.77 -4.42
CA HIS A 237 -15.49 56.05 -5.30
C HIS A 237 -15.70 54.55 -4.97
N GLY A 238 -15.51 54.15 -3.71
CA GLY A 238 -15.83 52.79 -3.25
C GLY A 238 -14.84 51.71 -3.70
N GLN A 239 -13.72 52.09 -4.32
CA GLN A 239 -12.63 51.18 -4.61
C GLN A 239 -11.88 50.83 -3.32
N LYS A 240 -11.17 49.69 -3.34
CA LYS A 240 -10.32 49.22 -2.23
C LYS A 240 -8.90 49.07 -2.74
N GLU A 241 -7.94 49.64 -2.01
CA GLU A 241 -6.52 49.47 -2.28
C GLU A 241 -5.92 48.51 -1.26
N CYS A 242 -5.07 47.59 -1.73
CA CYS A 242 -4.35 46.70 -0.84
C CYS A 242 -3.22 47.44 -0.13
N ILE A 243 -3.22 47.43 1.21
CA ILE A 243 -2.15 48.04 2.02
C ILE A 243 -1.25 47.03 2.70
N GLU A 244 -1.65 45.76 2.72
CA GLU A 244 -0.88 44.68 3.33
C GLU A 244 -1.02 43.42 2.50
N TRP A 245 0.14 42.91 2.06
CA TRP A 245 0.24 41.68 1.28
C TRP A 245 0.68 40.54 2.19
N GLY A 246 -0.08 39.47 2.18
CA GLY A 246 0.30 38.17 2.73
C GLY A 246 0.63 37.18 1.62
N THR A 247 1.08 35.99 2.02
CA THR A 247 1.28 34.86 1.12
C THR A 247 0.26 33.77 1.42
N ARG A 248 -0.32 33.20 0.38
CA ARG A 248 -1.17 32.00 0.47
C ARG A 248 -0.51 30.89 -0.32
N THR A 249 -0.21 29.80 0.37
CA THR A 249 0.22 28.56 -0.28
C THR A 249 -1.00 27.70 -0.54
N VAL A 250 -1.09 27.19 -1.76
CA VAL A 250 -2.10 26.23 -2.20
C VAL A 250 -1.39 25.00 -2.71
N THR A 251 -1.80 23.85 -2.23
CA THR A 251 -1.32 22.55 -2.69
C THR A 251 -2.45 21.88 -3.46
N THR A 252 -2.31 21.82 -4.79
CA THR A 252 -3.24 21.15 -5.69
C THR A 252 -2.89 19.67 -5.77
N MET A 253 -3.85 18.78 -5.51
CA MET A 253 -3.67 17.33 -5.50
C MET A 253 -4.81 16.62 -6.24
N PRO A 254 -4.62 15.37 -6.73
CA PRO A 254 -5.68 14.65 -7.40
C PRO A 254 -6.75 14.25 -6.39
N LYS A 255 -8.00 14.56 -6.70
CA LYS A 255 -9.14 14.22 -5.84
C LYS A 255 -9.28 12.71 -5.69
N THR A 256 -9.04 11.97 -6.76
CA THR A 256 -9.14 10.50 -6.79
C THR A 256 -7.91 9.87 -7.45
N ILE A 257 -7.36 8.86 -6.78
CA ILE A 257 -6.32 7.97 -7.31
C ILE A 257 -6.82 6.55 -7.10
N LYS A 258 -6.78 5.74 -8.17
CA LYS A 258 -7.07 4.31 -8.12
C LYS A 258 -5.81 3.54 -8.43
N ILE A 259 -5.56 2.47 -7.69
CA ILE A 259 -4.47 1.53 -7.88
C ILE A 259 -5.10 0.15 -7.93
N ASP A 260 -4.81 -0.60 -8.99
CA ASP A 260 -5.25 -1.98 -9.18
C ASP A 260 -4.03 -2.88 -9.13
N ALA A 261 -4.03 -3.85 -8.23
CA ALA A 261 -3.03 -4.91 -8.17
C ALA A 261 -3.56 -6.14 -8.89
N VAL A 262 -2.76 -6.68 -9.82
CA VAL A 262 -3.18 -7.73 -10.73
C VAL A 262 -2.14 -8.85 -10.72
N ASN A 263 -2.57 -10.08 -10.46
CA ASN A 263 -1.76 -11.27 -10.61
C ASN A 263 -1.58 -11.58 -12.09
N ILE A 264 -0.33 -11.65 -12.56
CA ILE A 264 -0.03 -12.07 -13.94
C ILE A 264 0.16 -13.60 -13.94
N PRO A 265 -0.75 -14.38 -14.56
CA PRO A 265 -0.59 -15.83 -14.67
C PRO A 265 0.43 -16.21 -15.76
N ASN A 266 1.13 -17.30 -15.51
CA ASN A 266 2.28 -17.74 -16.31
C ASN A 266 1.90 -18.35 -17.65
N ASN A 267 0.68 -18.88 -17.74
CA ASN A 267 0.22 -19.64 -18.90
C ASN A 267 -0.51 -18.78 -19.94
N GLY A 268 -0.31 -17.46 -19.91
CA GLY A 268 -1.10 -16.52 -20.71
C GLY A 268 -2.58 -16.50 -20.32
N GLY A 269 -2.91 -16.95 -19.10
CA GLY A 269 -4.25 -16.85 -18.55
C GLY A 269 -4.69 -15.39 -18.41
N ALA A 270 -5.99 -15.17 -18.21
CA ALA A 270 -6.48 -13.83 -17.91
C ALA A 270 -5.87 -13.36 -16.56
N PRO A 271 -5.37 -12.12 -16.48
CA PRO A 271 -4.87 -11.56 -15.23
C PRO A 271 -5.94 -11.63 -14.13
N GLY A 272 -5.57 -12.13 -12.96
CA GLY A 272 -6.47 -12.22 -11.81
C GLY A 272 -6.37 -10.97 -10.93
N GLU A 273 -7.46 -10.54 -10.32
CA GLU A 273 -7.43 -9.45 -9.34
C GLU A 273 -6.62 -9.88 -8.11
N ALA A 274 -5.62 -9.08 -7.74
CA ALA A 274 -4.85 -9.27 -6.51
C ALA A 274 -5.28 -8.27 -5.41
N GLY A 275 -5.87 -7.14 -5.80
CA GLY A 275 -6.39 -6.13 -4.89
C GLY A 275 -6.64 -4.80 -5.59
N TYR A 276 -7.23 -3.85 -4.87
CA TYR A 276 -7.32 -2.46 -5.31
C TYR A 276 -7.22 -1.50 -4.13
N LEU A 277 -6.82 -0.28 -4.41
CA LEU A 277 -6.81 0.86 -3.48
C LEU A 277 -7.31 2.10 -4.22
N THR A 278 -8.37 2.69 -3.71
CA THR A 278 -8.92 3.97 -4.16
C THR A 278 -8.79 4.99 -3.04
N THR A 279 -8.20 6.14 -3.33
CA THR A 279 -8.15 7.27 -2.41
C THR A 279 -9.08 8.37 -2.89
N THR A 280 -9.86 8.96 -1.98
CA THR A 280 -10.73 10.09 -2.31
C THR A 280 -10.54 11.22 -1.32
N ILE A 281 -10.20 12.41 -1.81
CA ILE A 281 -10.22 13.65 -1.03
C ILE A 281 -11.58 14.32 -1.22
N THR A 282 -12.28 14.58 -0.13
CA THR A 282 -13.55 15.32 -0.12
C THR A 282 -13.33 16.65 0.57
N CYS A 283 -13.60 17.75 -0.14
CA CYS A 283 -13.60 19.09 0.42
C CYS A 283 -14.99 19.70 0.32
N ILE A 284 -15.44 20.38 1.38
CA ILE A 284 -16.62 21.23 1.35
C ILE A 284 -16.22 22.51 0.61
N ASP A 285 -16.91 22.83 -0.48
CA ASP A 285 -16.73 24.12 -1.15
C ASP A 285 -17.26 25.24 -0.25
N PRO A 286 -16.41 26.12 0.28
CA PRO A 286 -16.85 27.19 1.15
C PRO A 286 -17.77 28.18 0.42
N ASN A 287 -17.67 28.28 -0.91
CA ASN A 287 -18.53 29.16 -1.74
C ASN A 287 -19.85 28.49 -2.13
N GLY A 288 -19.93 27.15 -2.02
CA GLY A 288 -21.12 26.36 -2.27
C GLY A 288 -22.08 26.30 -1.07
N VAL A 289 -21.66 26.81 0.09
CA VAL A 289 -22.54 26.98 1.24
C VAL A 289 -23.46 28.16 0.92
N ASP A 290 -24.68 27.87 0.47
CA ASP A 290 -25.72 28.85 0.24
C ASP A 290 -25.80 29.79 1.46
N CYS A 291 -25.53 31.10 1.29
CA CYS A 291 -25.55 32.06 2.39
C CYS A 291 -26.88 32.00 3.17
N ASN A 292 -27.97 31.51 2.54
CA ASN A 292 -29.25 31.28 3.20
C ASN A 292 -29.21 30.13 4.22
N LEU A 293 -28.43 29.07 3.94
CA LEU A 293 -28.18 27.97 4.88
C LEU A 293 -27.33 28.45 6.07
N CYS A 294 -26.30 29.27 5.81
CA CYS A 294 -25.51 29.95 6.85
C CYS A 294 -26.39 30.83 7.76
N LYS A 295 -27.34 31.59 7.19
CA LYS A 295 -28.29 32.43 7.94
C LYS A 295 -29.33 31.61 8.72
N GLY A 296 -29.77 30.46 8.18
CA GLY A 296 -30.68 29.55 8.87
C GLY A 296 -30.05 28.85 10.08
N LEU A 297 -28.80 28.39 9.94
CA LEU A 297 -28.06 27.70 11.01
C LEU A 297 -27.66 28.64 12.15
N SER A 298 -27.25 29.88 11.87
CA SER A 298 -26.98 30.88 12.91
C SER A 298 -28.26 31.29 13.68
N GLY A 299 -29.40 31.33 13.00
CA GLY A 299 -30.71 31.55 13.63
C GLY A 299 -31.19 30.38 14.50
N ALA A 300 -30.92 29.13 14.10
CA ALA A 300 -31.36 27.94 14.82
C ALA A 300 -30.45 27.60 16.03
N LEU A 301 -29.14 27.83 15.92
CA LEU A 301 -28.18 27.58 17.00
C LEU A 301 -28.15 28.70 18.05
N GLY A 302 -28.68 29.89 17.73
CA GLY A 302 -28.81 31.00 18.69
C GLY A 302 -29.88 30.81 19.78
N LEU A 303 -30.67 29.73 19.73
CA LEU A 303 -31.82 29.54 20.63
C LEU A 303 -31.85 28.23 21.42
N PHE A 304 -30.95 27.27 21.15
CA PHE A 304 -30.88 26.03 21.92
C PHE A 304 -29.48 25.84 22.52
N GLY A 305 -29.34 26.19 23.80
CA GLY A 305 -28.21 25.76 24.61
C GLY A 305 -28.19 24.24 24.69
N LEU A 306 -27.36 23.60 23.86
CA LEU A 306 -27.11 22.17 23.93
C LEU A 306 -26.27 21.88 25.18
N VAL A 307 -26.93 21.42 26.23
CA VAL A 307 -26.29 20.79 27.41
C VAL A 307 -26.29 19.27 27.21
N GLY A 308 -25.11 18.66 27.22
CA GLY A 308 -24.91 17.20 27.17
C GLY A 308 -23.81 16.73 26.22
N GLU A 309 -23.49 15.43 26.26
CA GLU A 309 -22.39 14.77 25.53
C GLU A 309 -22.48 14.89 23.99
N ALA A 310 -23.64 15.29 23.44
CA ALA A 310 -23.80 15.64 22.03
C ALA A 310 -23.05 16.92 21.60
N ALA A 311 -22.58 17.75 22.54
CA ALA A 311 -21.83 18.97 22.27
C ALA A 311 -20.43 18.73 21.67
N ALA A 312 -19.82 17.57 21.92
CA ALA A 312 -18.46 17.28 21.44
C ALA A 312 -18.39 17.03 19.93
N ILE A 313 -19.45 16.48 19.33
CA ILE A 313 -19.48 16.13 17.90
C ILE A 313 -20.03 17.31 17.05
N TRP A 314 -21.00 18.06 17.58
CA TRP A 314 -21.62 19.19 16.86
C TRP A 314 -20.99 20.55 17.18
N GLY A 315 -20.26 20.69 18.29
CA GLY A 315 -19.58 21.94 18.67
C GLY A 315 -18.50 22.36 17.66
N PHE A 316 -17.78 21.40 17.07
CA PHE A 316 -16.80 21.68 16.02
C PHE A 316 -17.45 22.12 14.70
N ALA A 317 -18.58 21.51 14.30
CA ALA A 317 -19.31 21.93 13.11
C ALA A 317 -19.89 23.36 13.22
N GLY A 318 -20.31 23.78 14.42
CA GLY A 318 -20.85 25.12 14.68
C GLY A 318 -19.81 26.25 14.66
N ILE A 319 -18.57 25.98 15.11
CA ILE A 319 -17.48 26.98 15.10
C ILE A 319 -16.93 27.15 13.67
N VAL A 320 -16.82 26.05 12.92
CA VAL A 320 -16.33 26.09 11.52
C VAL A 320 -17.33 26.79 10.60
N THR A 321 -18.63 26.53 10.74
CA THR A 321 -19.66 27.21 9.93
C THR A 321 -19.68 28.72 10.20
N SER A 322 -19.64 29.16 11.46
CA SER A 322 -19.67 30.59 11.78
C SER A 322 -18.43 31.37 11.33
N ALA A 323 -17.23 30.78 11.40
CA ALA A 323 -16.00 31.41 10.91
C ALA A 323 -15.93 31.47 9.37
N VAL A 324 -16.38 30.42 8.68
CA VAL A 324 -16.40 30.38 7.21
C VAL A 324 -17.42 31.38 6.66
N CYS A 325 -18.64 31.43 7.21
CA CYS A 325 -19.67 32.38 6.76
C CYS A 325 -19.22 33.84 6.98
N ALA A 326 -18.59 34.16 8.13
CA ALA A 326 -18.12 35.52 8.44
C ALA A 326 -16.97 36.00 7.53
N SER A 327 -16.11 35.09 7.06
CA SER A 327 -15.00 35.43 6.16
C SER A 327 -15.42 35.71 4.72
N GLN A 328 -16.59 35.18 4.31
CA GLN A 328 -17.09 35.31 2.94
C GLN A 328 -18.04 36.49 2.72
N GLY A 329 -18.38 37.25 3.78
CA GLY A 329 -19.31 38.38 3.66
C GLY A 329 -20.77 37.97 3.44
N CYS A 330 -21.12 36.72 3.76
CA CYS A 330 -22.46 36.39 4.23
C CYS A 330 -22.60 36.93 5.68
#